data_AF-I3SLC6-F1
#
_entry.id   AF-I3SLC6-F1
#
_cell.length_a   1.000
_cell.length_b   1.000
_cell.length_c   1.000
_cell.angle_alpha   90.00
_cell.angle_beta   90.00
_cell.angle_gamma   90.00
#
_symmetry.space_group_name_H-M   'P 1'
#
loop_
_entity.id
_entity.type
_entity.pdbx_description
1 polymer ?
#
loop_
_entity_poly.entity_id
_entity_poly.type
_entity_poly.pdbx_seq_one_letter_code
_entity_poly.pdbx_strand_id
1 'polypeptide(L)'
;MNTHMEIGGEERAPPKKGWAKFLGWVENCLKDEDKLKWVENMRGSLSLMASIIATMTFQLATNPPGGVFQANGGNLVDDIISCLDNDTIQCPGEAILAVVYEDTYTHFLISNTISFVASPSLCLLLVSGIPLKHRFVIWGLSIGMCITITSLALTYMFAASMVTPNPVWERADSMFELVLKIWIVLLGVVVFSSSYECFTVRLNGSINVLARQQYKYNKKRTSQQLTSFLMVGCRYE
;
A
#
# COMPACT_ATOMS: atom_id res chain seq x y z
N MET A 1 23.14 -12.18 -52.56
CA MET A 1 22.57 -10.98 -51.89
C MET A 1 21.84 -11.49 -50.66
N ASN A 2 22.57 -11.66 -49.55
CA ASN A 2 22.06 -12.15 -48.28
C ASN A 2 22.22 -11.03 -47.25
N THR A 3 21.11 -10.57 -46.69
CA THR A 3 21.03 -9.60 -45.61
C THR A 3 21.32 -10.28 -44.27
N HIS A 4 22.48 -10.00 -43.67
CA HIS A 4 22.71 -10.22 -42.24
C HIS A 4 22.22 -8.98 -41.48
N MET A 5 21.24 -9.19 -40.61
CA MET A 5 20.67 -8.22 -39.71
C MET A 5 21.46 -8.29 -38.39
N GLU A 6 22.29 -7.30 -38.09
CA GLU A 6 22.92 -7.17 -36.77
C GLU A 6 21.89 -6.61 -35.78
N ILE A 7 21.59 -7.41 -34.76
CA ILE A 7 20.82 -6.98 -33.58
C ILE A 7 21.81 -6.27 -32.67
N GLY A 8 21.71 -4.94 -32.61
CA GLY A 8 22.47 -4.11 -31.69
C GLY A 8 22.17 -4.51 -30.24
N GLY A 9 23.18 -5.03 -29.55
CA GLY A 9 23.16 -5.26 -28.12
C GLY A 9 23.20 -3.92 -27.39
N GLU A 10 22.13 -3.59 -26.68
CA GLU A 10 22.10 -2.46 -25.75
C GLU A 10 22.99 -2.78 -24.54
N GLU A 11 24.17 -2.16 -24.52
CA GLU A 11 25.17 -2.31 -23.48
C GLU A 11 24.68 -1.63 -22.18
N ARG A 12 24.12 -2.42 -21.26
CA ARG A 12 23.74 -1.95 -19.91
C ARG A 12 25.00 -1.53 -19.14
N ALA A 13 25.14 -0.22 -18.93
CA ALA A 13 26.23 0.38 -18.16
C ALA A 13 26.35 -0.26 -16.75
N PRO A 14 27.57 -0.56 -16.27
CA PRO A 14 27.77 -1.20 -14.98
C PRO A 14 27.34 -0.27 -13.83
N PRO A 15 26.62 -0.79 -12.81
CA PRO A 15 26.20 0.03 -11.68
C PRO A 15 27.43 0.59 -10.95
N LYS A 16 27.42 1.91 -10.68
CA LYS A 16 28.48 2.59 -9.93
C LYS A 16 28.71 1.83 -8.62
N LYS A 17 29.98 1.51 -8.29
CA LYS A 17 30.41 0.69 -7.14
C LYS A 17 29.75 1.08 -5.79
N GLY A 18 29.39 2.35 -5.61
CA GLY A 18 28.66 2.86 -4.44
C GLY A 18 27.17 2.48 -4.42
N TRP A 19 26.50 2.46 -5.58
CA TRP A 19 25.11 2.04 -5.71
C TRP A 19 24.94 0.55 -5.45
N ALA A 20 25.86 -0.29 -5.93
CA ALA A 20 25.83 -1.72 -5.62
C ALA A 20 26.00 -2.00 -4.12
N LYS A 21 26.83 -1.20 -3.42
CA LYS A 21 27.02 -1.30 -1.97
C LYS A 21 25.81 -0.81 -1.18
N PHE A 22 25.18 0.27 -1.64
CA PHE A 22 23.94 0.78 -1.07
C PHE A 22 22.78 -0.21 -1.26
N LEU A 23 22.61 -0.75 -2.47
CA LEU A 23 21.62 -1.78 -2.77
C LEU A 23 21.83 -3.04 -1.93
N GLY A 24 23.09 -3.50 -1.78
CA GLY A 24 23.41 -4.64 -0.92
C GLY A 24 23.18 -4.38 0.58
N TRP A 25 23.29 -3.13 1.04
CA TRP A 25 22.93 -2.74 2.40
C TRP A 25 21.41 -2.73 2.61
N VAL A 26 20.66 -2.15 1.66
CA VAL A 26 19.18 -2.17 1.66
C VAL A 26 18.66 -3.60 1.61
N GLU A 27 19.23 -4.45 0.75
CA GLU A 27 18.88 -5.87 0.60
C GLU A 27 19.14 -6.68 1.87
N ASN A 28 20.25 -6.42 2.57
CA ASN A 28 20.52 -7.07 3.86
C ASN A 28 19.59 -6.59 4.99
N CYS A 29 19.16 -5.32 4.99
CA CYS A 29 18.16 -4.81 5.93
C CYS A 29 16.75 -5.39 5.71
N LEU A 30 16.47 -5.92 4.52
CA LEU A 30 15.16 -6.45 4.16
C LEU A 30 14.93 -7.92 4.55
N LYS A 31 15.92 -8.59 5.18
CA LYS A 31 15.77 -9.99 5.62
C LYS A 31 14.56 -10.15 6.55
N ASP A 32 13.73 -11.14 6.24
CA ASP A 32 12.40 -11.37 6.83
C ASP A 32 12.37 -11.46 8.37
N GLU A 33 13.41 -12.04 9.01
CA GLU A 33 13.49 -12.11 10.48
C GLU A 33 13.67 -10.74 11.14
N ASP A 34 14.33 -9.81 10.47
CA ASP A 34 14.53 -8.45 10.99
C ASP A 34 13.29 -7.58 10.77
N LYS A 35 12.52 -7.78 9.70
CA LYS A 35 11.23 -7.09 9.47
C LYS A 35 10.23 -7.37 10.59
N LEU A 36 10.08 -8.64 10.98
CA LEU A 36 9.20 -9.06 12.07
C LEU A 36 9.53 -8.36 13.40
N LYS A 37 10.81 -8.44 13.79
CA LYS A 37 11.33 -7.81 15.00
C LYS A 37 11.23 -6.28 14.94
N TRP A 38 11.44 -5.69 13.76
CA TRP A 38 11.30 -4.26 13.52
C TRP A 38 9.84 -3.79 13.68
N VAL A 39 8.86 -4.45 13.06
CA VAL A 39 7.43 -4.05 13.18
C VAL A 39 6.96 -4.19 14.63
N GLU A 40 7.36 -5.25 15.34
CA GLU A 40 7.03 -5.43 16.76
C GLU A 40 7.59 -4.28 17.62
N ASN A 41 8.85 -3.88 17.37
CA ASN A 41 9.50 -2.77 18.08
C ASN A 41 8.92 -1.39 17.71
N MET A 42 8.52 -1.18 16.45
CA MET A 42 7.94 0.06 15.96
C MET A 42 6.42 0.15 16.13
N ARG A 43 5.75 -0.91 16.62
CA ARG A 43 4.29 -1.01 16.74
C ARG A 43 3.65 0.21 17.42
N GLY A 44 4.28 0.71 18.50
CA GLY A 44 3.85 1.93 19.18
C GLY A 44 3.93 3.17 18.30
N SER A 45 5.06 3.37 17.60
CA SER A 45 5.26 4.50 16.69
C SER A 45 4.32 4.44 15.47
N LEU A 46 4.10 3.26 14.90
CA LEU A 46 3.17 3.05 13.78
C LEU A 46 1.72 3.38 14.17
N SER A 47 1.30 2.95 15.35
CA SER A 47 -0.04 3.26 15.88
C SER A 47 -0.20 4.77 16.11
N LEU A 48 0.83 5.44 16.64
CA LEU A 48 0.83 6.91 16.79
C LEU A 48 0.71 7.62 15.43
N MET A 49 1.48 7.20 14.42
CA MET A 49 1.40 7.78 13.08
C MET A 49 0.01 7.62 12.47
N ALA A 50 -0.60 6.44 12.61
CA ALA A 50 -1.96 6.20 12.14
C ALA A 50 -2.99 7.08 12.88
N SER A 51 -2.84 7.28 14.19
CA SER A 51 -3.68 8.22 14.94
C SER A 51 -3.52 9.66 14.45
N ILE A 52 -2.29 10.08 14.10
CA ILE A 52 -2.03 11.42 13.53
C ILE A 52 -2.72 11.57 12.18
N ILE A 53 -2.61 10.57 11.30
CA ILE A 53 -3.26 10.60 9.99
C ILE A 53 -4.78 10.66 10.15
N ALA A 54 -5.36 9.82 11.00
CA ALA A 54 -6.79 9.86 11.32
C ALA A 54 -7.22 11.26 11.78
N THR A 55 -6.44 11.86 12.68
CA THR A 55 -6.69 13.22 13.19
C THR A 55 -6.62 14.26 12.08
N MET A 56 -5.62 14.22 11.21
CA MET A 56 -5.50 15.14 10.07
C MET A 56 -6.66 15.01 9.11
N THR A 57 -7.04 13.78 8.74
CA THR A 57 -8.17 13.53 7.83
C THR A 57 -9.51 13.92 8.44
N PHE A 58 -9.68 13.78 9.76
CA PHE A 58 -10.86 14.26 10.48
C PHE A 58 -10.93 15.79 10.49
N GLN A 59 -9.79 16.46 10.69
CA GLN A 59 -9.71 17.91 10.61
C GLN A 59 -10.08 18.42 9.21
N LEU A 60 -9.60 17.77 8.15
CA LEU A 60 -9.94 18.10 6.77
C LEU A 60 -11.43 17.90 6.44
N ALA A 61 -12.10 16.92 7.06
CA ALA A 61 -13.52 16.68 6.86
C ALA A 61 -14.40 17.70 7.61
N THR A 62 -14.02 18.07 8.83
CA THR A 62 -14.77 19.00 9.68
C THR A 62 -14.49 20.46 9.36
N ASN A 63 -13.32 20.76 8.84
CA ASN A 63 -12.88 22.08 8.41
C ASN A 63 -12.40 21.96 6.96
N PRO A 64 -13.32 21.88 6.00
CA PRO A 64 -12.96 21.68 4.61
C PRO A 64 -12.09 22.83 4.10
N PRO A 65 -11.19 22.55 3.14
CA PRO A 65 -10.44 23.61 2.48
C PRO A 65 -11.41 24.65 1.89
N GLY A 66 -11.06 25.93 2.00
CA GLY A 66 -11.92 27.04 1.59
C GLY A 66 -13.06 27.37 2.58
N GLY A 67 -13.22 26.59 3.65
CA GLY A 67 -14.20 26.85 4.69
C GLY A 67 -15.62 26.46 4.30
N VAL A 68 -16.56 26.82 5.18
CA VAL A 68 -17.99 26.57 4.99
C VAL A 68 -18.72 27.90 4.81
N PHE A 69 -19.84 27.86 4.10
CA PHE A 69 -20.77 28.97 4.04
C PHE A 69 -21.28 29.27 5.45
N GLN A 70 -21.10 30.52 5.88
CA GLN A 70 -21.60 31.00 7.16
C GLN A 70 -22.98 31.63 6.95
N ALA A 71 -23.89 31.40 7.89
CA ALA A 71 -25.18 32.10 7.87
C ALA A 71 -24.95 33.60 8.00
N ASN A 72 -25.70 34.39 7.24
CA ASN A 72 -25.59 35.83 7.34
C ASN A 72 -26.11 36.28 8.71
N GLY A 73 -25.59 37.38 9.26
CA GLY A 73 -25.91 37.86 10.61
C GLY A 73 -27.36 38.33 10.85
N GLY A 74 -28.28 38.01 9.94
CA GLY A 74 -29.73 38.21 10.07
C GLY A 74 -30.41 37.05 10.81
N ASN A 75 -31.70 36.85 10.54
CA ASN A 75 -32.46 35.74 11.13
C ASN A 75 -31.97 34.41 10.56
N LEU A 76 -31.12 33.70 11.31
CA LEU A 76 -30.61 32.35 11.00
C LEU A 76 -31.74 31.37 10.56
N VAL A 77 -32.93 31.56 11.12
CA VAL A 77 -34.12 30.74 10.81
C VAL A 77 -34.64 31.00 9.40
N ASP A 78 -34.62 32.25 8.91
CA ASP A 78 -35.10 32.59 7.57
C ASP A 78 -34.12 32.07 6.50
N ASP A 79 -32.81 32.18 6.73
CA ASP A 79 -31.77 31.62 5.84
C ASP A 79 -31.90 30.10 5.74
N ILE A 80 -32.09 29.39 6.87
CA ILE A 80 -32.25 27.92 6.88
C ILE A 80 -33.58 27.50 6.22
N ILE A 81 -34.69 28.20 6.46
CA ILE A 81 -35.98 27.89 5.82
C ILE A 81 -35.91 28.12 4.32
N SER A 82 -35.25 29.19 3.85
CA SER A 82 -35.08 29.45 2.42
C SER A 82 -34.31 28.35 1.69
N CYS A 83 -33.39 27.70 2.41
CA CYS A 83 -32.64 26.54 1.97
C CYS A 83 -33.47 25.26 1.85
N LEU A 84 -34.40 25.05 2.79
CA LEU A 84 -35.30 23.90 2.78
C LEU A 84 -36.37 23.98 1.67
N ASP A 85 -36.70 25.20 1.24
CA ASP A 85 -37.78 25.45 0.27
C ASP A 85 -37.25 25.67 -1.16
N ASN A 86 -35.97 26.02 -1.32
CA ASN A 86 -35.37 26.38 -2.59
C ASN A 86 -34.01 25.68 -2.78
N ASP A 87 -34.00 24.62 -3.59
CA ASP A 87 -32.83 23.76 -3.91
C ASP A 87 -31.64 24.51 -4.56
N THR A 88 -31.82 25.79 -4.91
CA THR A 88 -30.78 26.62 -5.53
C THR A 88 -30.05 27.53 -4.54
N ILE A 89 -30.46 27.56 -3.26
CA ILE A 89 -29.83 28.40 -2.24
C ILE A 89 -28.81 27.58 -1.45
N GLN A 90 -27.60 28.12 -1.37
CA GLN A 90 -26.49 27.51 -0.65
C GLN A 90 -26.69 27.56 0.86
N CYS A 91 -26.55 26.41 1.52
CA CYS A 91 -26.91 26.32 2.94
C CYS A 91 -25.75 26.58 3.90
N PRO A 92 -26.01 27.27 5.02
CA PRO A 92 -25.02 27.41 6.07
C PRO A 92 -24.48 26.06 6.53
N GLY A 93 -23.16 25.93 6.62
CA GLY A 93 -22.47 24.69 6.98
C GLY A 93 -22.00 23.84 5.80
N GLU A 94 -22.41 24.16 4.58
CA GLU A 94 -21.90 23.49 3.37
C GLU A 94 -20.53 24.03 2.96
N ALA A 95 -19.67 23.16 2.45
CA ALA A 95 -18.30 23.52 2.05
C ALA A 95 -18.30 24.39 0.79
N ILE A 96 -17.58 25.51 0.82
CA ILE A 96 -17.57 26.47 -0.31
C ILE A 96 -16.98 25.82 -1.57
N LEU A 97 -15.87 25.09 -1.43
CA LEU A 97 -15.21 24.44 -2.55
C LEU A 97 -16.01 23.27 -3.14
N ALA A 98 -16.98 22.71 -2.40
CA ALA A 98 -17.86 21.68 -2.94
C ALA A 98 -18.76 22.21 -4.08
N VAL A 99 -19.14 23.49 -4.00
CA VAL A 99 -20.00 24.15 -4.98
C VAL A 99 -19.19 24.65 -6.17
N VAL A 100 -18.00 25.17 -5.91
CA VAL A 100 -17.14 25.77 -6.95
C VAL A 100 -16.45 24.69 -7.79
N TYR A 101 -15.98 23.61 -7.14
CA TYR A 101 -15.21 22.54 -7.77
C TYR A 101 -15.76 21.16 -7.41
N GLU A 102 -17.04 20.90 -7.74
CA GLU A 102 -17.77 19.67 -7.35
C GLU A 102 -17.01 18.37 -7.63
N ASP A 103 -16.47 18.21 -8.83
CA ASP A 103 -15.77 16.98 -9.26
C ASP A 103 -14.46 16.76 -8.48
N THR A 104 -13.63 17.82 -8.37
CA THR A 104 -12.36 17.75 -7.64
C THR A 104 -12.59 17.58 -6.13
N TYR A 105 -13.64 18.21 -5.59
CA TYR A 105 -14.03 18.08 -4.20
C TYR A 105 -14.53 16.67 -3.88
N THR A 106 -15.25 16.03 -4.80
CA THR A 106 -15.66 14.63 -4.67
C THR A 106 -14.45 13.69 -4.58
N HIS A 107 -13.46 13.87 -5.45
CA HIS A 107 -12.20 13.12 -5.39
C HIS A 107 -11.42 13.36 -4.09
N PHE A 108 -11.40 14.60 -3.61
CA PHE A 108 -10.86 14.96 -2.30
C PHE A 108 -11.57 14.21 -1.16
N LEU A 109 -12.90 14.18 -1.13
CA LEU A 109 -13.64 13.48 -0.07
C LEU A 109 -13.43 11.97 -0.09
N ILE A 110 -13.43 11.35 -1.28
CA ILE A 110 -13.20 9.91 -1.42
C ILE A 110 -11.81 9.54 -0.88
N SER A 111 -10.77 10.25 -1.33
CA SER A 111 -9.39 9.99 -0.90
C SER A 111 -9.19 10.27 0.60
N ASN A 112 -9.79 11.32 1.15
CA ASN A 112 -9.74 11.61 2.58
C ASN A 112 -10.41 10.51 3.41
N THR A 113 -11.57 10.04 2.97
CA THR A 113 -12.34 9.00 3.67
C THR A 113 -11.62 7.65 3.66
N ILE A 114 -11.00 7.28 2.53
CA ILE A 114 -10.18 6.06 2.45
C ILE A 114 -9.02 6.12 3.46
N SER A 115 -8.32 7.26 3.53
CA SER A 115 -7.23 7.47 4.49
C SER A 115 -7.73 7.47 5.94
N PHE A 116 -8.89 8.07 6.19
CA PHE A 116 -9.51 8.13 7.52
C PHE A 116 -9.97 6.76 8.00
N VAL A 117 -10.51 5.89 7.13
CA VAL A 117 -10.96 4.55 7.52
C VAL A 117 -9.79 3.57 7.63
N ALA A 118 -8.81 3.67 6.73
CA ALA A 118 -7.63 2.81 6.73
C ALA A 118 -6.74 3.03 7.97
N SER A 119 -6.60 4.27 8.44
CA SER A 119 -5.81 4.62 9.64
C SER A 119 -6.25 3.90 10.94
N PRO A 120 -7.49 4.01 11.41
CA PRO A 120 -7.99 3.30 12.59
C PRO A 120 -8.04 1.79 12.36
N SER A 121 -8.27 1.33 11.13
CA SER A 121 -8.14 -0.10 10.79
C SER A 121 -6.71 -0.61 11.04
N LEU A 122 -5.69 0.18 10.69
CA LEU A 122 -4.29 -0.10 10.99
C LEU A 122 -4.01 -0.06 12.51
N CYS A 123 -4.55 0.94 13.22
CA CYS A 123 -4.46 1.03 14.68
C CYS A 123 -5.06 -0.18 15.38
N LEU A 124 -6.27 -0.60 14.98
CA LEU A 124 -6.93 -1.78 15.55
C LEU A 124 -6.10 -3.03 15.30
N LEU A 125 -5.62 -3.23 14.08
CA LEU A 125 -4.77 -4.37 13.74
C LEU A 125 -3.48 -4.39 14.57
N LEU A 126 -2.86 -3.22 14.76
CA LEU A 126 -1.70 -3.07 15.64
C LEU A 126 -2.11 -3.32 17.10
N VAL A 127 -3.22 -2.82 17.62
CA VAL A 127 -3.60 -2.93 19.04
C VAL A 127 -4.13 -4.32 19.40
N SER A 128 -4.77 -5.05 18.48
CA SER A 128 -5.43 -6.34 18.69
C SER A 128 -4.53 -7.46 19.24
N GLY A 129 -3.23 -7.24 19.40
CA GLY A 129 -2.32 -8.21 20.00
C GLY A 129 -2.17 -9.49 19.19
N ILE A 130 -2.62 -9.45 17.92
CA ILE A 130 -2.42 -10.54 16.97
C ILE A 130 -0.91 -10.69 16.83
N PRO A 131 -0.35 -11.90 17.05
CA PRO A 131 1.07 -12.09 16.96
C PRO A 131 1.53 -11.74 15.55
N LEU A 132 2.34 -10.67 15.44
CA LEU A 132 2.90 -10.19 14.17
C LEU A 132 3.80 -11.23 13.49
N LYS A 133 4.02 -12.37 14.17
CA LYS A 133 4.69 -13.58 13.66
C LYS A 133 4.15 -14.08 12.33
N HIS A 134 2.88 -13.83 12.00
CA HIS A 134 2.29 -14.32 10.76
C HIS A 134 2.56 -13.34 9.60
N ARG A 135 3.31 -13.78 8.58
CA ARG A 135 3.68 -12.97 7.39
C ARG A 135 2.49 -12.28 6.72
N PHE A 136 1.29 -12.86 6.73
CA PHE A 136 0.11 -12.24 6.14
C PHE A 136 -0.34 -10.97 6.88
N VAL A 137 -0.13 -10.90 8.20
CA VAL A 137 -0.48 -9.73 9.01
C VAL A 137 0.47 -8.58 8.69
N ILE A 138 1.77 -8.86 8.59
CA ILE A 138 2.76 -7.86 8.15
C ILE A 138 2.50 -7.39 6.73
N TRP A 139 2.13 -8.32 5.83
CA TRP A 139 1.75 -7.98 4.47
C TRP A 139 0.52 -7.06 4.43
N GLY A 140 -0.51 -7.38 5.21
CA GLY A 140 -1.71 -6.55 5.36
C GLY A 140 -1.42 -5.18 5.98
N LEU A 141 -0.55 -5.11 6.99
CA LEU A 141 -0.07 -3.84 7.58
C LEU A 141 0.66 -2.97 6.56
N SER A 142 1.54 -3.58 5.77
CA SER A 142 2.30 -2.89 4.72
C SER A 142 1.38 -2.34 3.64
N ILE A 143 0.45 -3.14 3.15
CA ILE A 143 -0.55 -2.70 2.15
C ILE A 143 -1.45 -1.61 2.73
N GLY A 144 -1.95 -1.79 3.95
CA GLY A 144 -2.78 -0.80 4.63
C GLY A 144 -2.07 0.54 4.76
N MET A 145 -0.82 0.53 5.20
CA MET A 145 -0.01 1.75 5.32
C MET A 145 0.26 2.42 3.97
N CYS A 146 0.55 1.63 2.93
CA CYS A 146 0.71 2.14 1.57
C CYS A 146 -0.57 2.83 1.08
N ILE A 147 -1.73 2.19 1.25
CA ILE A 147 -3.03 2.75 0.87
C ILE A 147 -3.29 4.05 1.63
N THR A 148 -3.12 4.05 2.96
CA THR A 148 -3.33 5.24 3.80
C THR A 148 -2.47 6.41 3.34
N ILE A 149 -1.15 6.23 3.21
CA ILE A 149 -0.24 7.33 2.87
C ILE A 149 -0.49 7.84 1.45
N THR A 150 -0.76 6.94 0.50
CA THR A 150 -1.07 7.34 -0.89
C THR A 150 -2.36 8.13 -0.96
N SER A 151 -3.40 7.66 -0.27
CA SER A 151 -4.69 8.33 -0.22
C SER A 151 -4.59 9.70 0.46
N LEU A 152 -3.78 9.82 1.52
CA LEU A 152 -3.49 11.09 2.18
C LEU A 152 -2.73 12.06 1.25
N ALA A 153 -1.75 11.56 0.48
CA ALA A 153 -1.01 12.37 -0.49
C ALA A 153 -1.91 12.90 -1.60
N LEU A 154 -2.82 12.06 -2.13
CA LEU A 154 -3.83 12.47 -3.10
C LEU A 154 -4.80 13.51 -2.51
N THR A 155 -5.24 13.30 -1.26
CA THR A 155 -6.08 14.25 -0.53
C THR A 155 -5.43 15.63 -0.47
N TYR A 156 -4.12 15.67 -0.14
CA TYR A 156 -3.36 16.91 -0.11
C TYR A 156 -3.30 17.58 -1.49
N MET A 157 -3.07 16.82 -2.56
CA MET A 157 -3.03 17.39 -3.90
C MET A 157 -4.35 18.02 -4.32
N PHE A 158 -5.47 17.31 -4.13
CA PHE A 158 -6.79 17.85 -4.47
C PHE A 158 -7.15 19.06 -3.61
N ALA A 159 -6.82 19.04 -2.32
CA ALA A 159 -7.01 20.21 -1.47
C ALA A 159 -6.19 21.42 -1.96
N ALA A 160 -4.93 21.20 -2.31
CA ALA A 160 -4.05 22.25 -2.81
C ALA A 160 -4.52 22.80 -4.17
N SER A 161 -5.05 21.95 -5.05
CA SER A 161 -5.56 22.37 -6.36
C SER A 161 -6.80 23.25 -6.26
N MET A 162 -7.68 22.98 -5.29
CA MET A 162 -8.89 23.79 -5.09
C MET A 162 -8.62 25.13 -4.37
N VAL A 163 -7.59 25.19 -3.51
CA VAL A 163 -7.24 26.42 -2.75
C VAL A 163 -6.33 27.36 -3.54
N THR A 164 -5.53 26.83 -4.48
CA THR A 164 -4.53 27.61 -5.21
C THR A 164 -5.12 28.17 -6.51
N PRO A 165 -4.96 29.48 -6.80
CA PRO A 165 -5.40 30.05 -8.08
C PRO A 165 -4.68 29.41 -9.28
N ASN A 166 -5.42 29.21 -10.39
CA ASN A 166 -4.94 28.59 -11.64
C ASN A 166 -3.53 29.04 -12.12
N PRO A 167 -3.18 30.34 -12.20
CA PRO A 167 -1.86 30.75 -12.72
C PRO A 167 -0.67 30.37 -11.80
N VAL A 168 -0.95 30.02 -10.54
CA VAL A 168 0.04 29.48 -9.61
C VAL A 168 0.02 27.95 -9.66
N TRP A 169 -1.16 27.34 -9.75
CA TRP A 169 -1.32 25.90 -9.85
C TRP A 169 -0.63 25.30 -11.07
N GLU A 170 -0.82 25.88 -12.27
CA GLU A 170 -0.21 25.36 -13.52
C GLU A 170 1.33 25.28 -13.46
N ARG A 171 1.98 26.15 -12.67
CA ARG A 171 3.43 26.09 -12.46
C ARG A 171 3.84 25.01 -11.45
N ALA A 172 2.97 24.70 -10.50
CA ALA A 172 3.25 23.74 -9.42
C ALA A 172 2.83 22.30 -9.79
N ASP A 173 1.81 22.14 -10.63
CA ASP A 173 1.19 20.84 -10.96
C ASP A 173 2.20 19.82 -11.51
N SER A 174 3.11 20.27 -12.37
CA SER A 174 4.19 19.42 -12.90
C SER A 174 5.11 18.85 -11.81
N MET A 175 5.35 19.61 -10.73
CA MET A 175 6.15 19.13 -9.60
C MET A 175 5.38 18.06 -8.80
N PHE A 176 4.10 18.30 -8.57
CA PHE A 176 3.19 17.38 -7.88
C PHE A 176 3.06 16.04 -8.62
N GLU A 177 2.86 16.09 -9.93
CA GLU A 177 2.75 14.90 -10.76
C GLU A 177 4.06 14.08 -10.77
N LEU A 178 5.22 14.75 -10.86
CA LEU A 178 6.53 14.10 -10.77
C LEU A 178 6.72 13.38 -9.42
N VAL A 179 6.40 14.06 -8.32
CA VAL A 179 6.53 13.50 -6.97
C VAL A 179 5.61 12.30 -6.78
N LEU A 180 4.36 12.37 -7.26
CA LEU A 180 3.45 11.22 -7.23
C LEU A 180 3.91 10.06 -8.09
N LYS A 181 4.47 10.31 -9.29
CA LYS A 181 5.04 9.24 -10.13
C LYS A 181 6.18 8.53 -9.41
N ILE A 182 7.09 9.28 -8.78
CA ILE A 182 8.18 8.70 -7.98
C ILE A 182 7.60 7.89 -6.80
N TRP A 183 6.59 8.44 -6.12
CA TRP A 183 5.92 7.77 -5.01
C TRP A 183 5.26 6.45 -5.43
N ILE A 184 4.53 6.43 -6.55
CA ILE A 184 3.90 5.22 -7.11
C ILE A 184 4.94 4.17 -7.46
N VAL A 185 6.09 4.58 -8.03
CA VAL A 185 7.20 3.64 -8.31
C VAL A 185 7.75 3.04 -7.01
N LEU A 186 7.95 3.85 -5.98
CA LEU A 186 8.40 3.36 -4.66
C LEU A 186 7.40 2.38 -4.04
N LEU A 187 6.10 2.69 -4.09
CA LEU A 187 5.05 1.78 -3.62
C LEU A 187 5.01 0.49 -4.43
N GLY A 188 5.15 0.59 -5.76
CA GLY A 188 5.25 -0.56 -6.65
C GLY A 188 6.38 -1.49 -6.24
N VAL A 189 7.57 -0.93 -5.94
CA VAL A 189 8.71 -1.69 -5.41
C VAL A 189 8.37 -2.31 -4.05
N VAL A 190 7.73 -1.60 -3.12
CA VAL A 190 7.37 -2.12 -1.79
C VAL A 190 6.34 -3.24 -1.88
N VAL A 191 5.28 -3.09 -2.68
CA VAL A 191 4.23 -4.08 -2.87
C VAL A 191 4.75 -5.29 -3.63
N PHE A 192 5.51 -5.07 -4.70
CA PHE A 192 6.21 -6.14 -5.40
C PHE A 192 7.13 -6.86 -4.44
N SER A 193 7.77 -6.11 -3.53
CA SER A 193 8.71 -6.70 -2.59
C SER A 193 8.05 -7.66 -1.62
N SER A 194 6.95 -7.20 -1.05
CA SER A 194 6.18 -7.97 -0.10
C SER A 194 5.45 -9.14 -0.78
N SER A 195 5.13 -9.02 -2.08
CA SER A 195 4.47 -10.06 -2.87
C SER A 195 5.42 -11.18 -3.29
N TYR A 196 6.69 -10.88 -3.64
CA TYR A 196 7.67 -11.91 -3.97
C TYR A 196 7.99 -12.80 -2.75
N GLU A 197 8.02 -12.23 -1.54
CA GLU A 197 8.25 -13.00 -0.29
C GLU A 197 7.12 -13.99 -0.05
N CYS A 198 5.86 -13.55 -0.25
CA CYS A 198 4.70 -14.41 -0.12
C CYS A 198 4.72 -15.56 -1.15
N PHE A 199 5.03 -15.23 -2.41
CA PHE A 199 5.05 -16.20 -3.50
C PHE A 199 6.16 -17.25 -3.33
N THR A 200 7.38 -16.83 -2.99
CA THR A 200 8.52 -17.72 -2.77
C THR A 200 8.31 -18.67 -1.58
N VAL A 201 7.70 -18.19 -0.49
CA VAL A 201 7.36 -19.02 0.67
C VAL A 201 6.30 -20.05 0.32
N ARG A 202 5.26 -19.67 -0.43
CA ARG A 202 4.21 -20.59 -0.87
C ARG A 202 4.76 -21.65 -1.83
N LEU A 203 5.64 -21.26 -2.74
CA LEU A 203 6.35 -22.19 -3.61
C LEU A 203 7.25 -23.16 -2.83
N ASN A 204 8.11 -22.66 -1.93
CA ASN A 204 8.98 -23.51 -1.11
C ASN A 204 8.18 -24.45 -0.20
N GLY A 205 7.03 -24.01 0.33
CA GLY A 205 6.12 -24.87 1.07
C GLY A 205 5.59 -26.03 0.23
N SER A 206 5.09 -25.75 -0.97
CA SER A 206 4.60 -26.76 -1.91
C SER A 206 5.71 -27.72 -2.37
N ILE A 207 6.90 -27.20 -2.70
CA ILE A 207 8.07 -28.00 -3.09
C ILE A 207 8.48 -28.94 -1.95
N ASN A 208 8.53 -28.45 -0.70
CA ASN A 208 8.87 -29.27 0.46
C ASN A 208 7.85 -30.39 0.73
N VAL A 209 6.55 -30.14 0.49
CA VAL A 209 5.51 -31.17 0.60
C VAL A 209 5.69 -32.23 -0.50
N LEU A 210 5.94 -31.82 -1.74
CA LEU A 210 6.19 -32.73 -2.86
C LEU A 210 7.48 -33.55 -2.64
N ALA A 211 8.55 -32.92 -2.15
CA ALA A 211 9.79 -33.59 -1.79
C ALA A 211 9.57 -34.64 -0.67
N ARG A 212 8.77 -34.31 0.36
CA ARG A 212 8.40 -35.26 1.41
C ARG A 212 7.56 -36.42 0.88
N GLN A 213 6.67 -36.18 -0.07
CA GLN A 213 5.87 -37.22 -0.71
C GLN A 213 6.74 -38.14 -1.58
N GLN A 214 7.63 -37.59 -2.41
CA GLN A 214 8.60 -38.37 -3.18
C GLN A 214 9.51 -39.20 -2.28
N TYR A 215 10.02 -38.63 -1.18
CA TYR A 215 10.84 -39.36 -0.23
C TYR A 215 10.09 -40.55 0.38
N LYS A 216 8.84 -40.35 0.84
CA LYS A 216 8.00 -41.44 1.38
C LYS A 216 7.69 -42.51 0.32
N TYR A 217 7.44 -42.10 -0.92
CA TYR A 217 7.19 -43.01 -2.03
C TYR A 217 8.43 -43.86 -2.35
N ASN A 218 9.60 -43.22 -2.51
CA ASN A 218 10.86 -43.93 -2.77
C ASN A 218 11.22 -44.89 -1.64
N LYS A 219 11.06 -44.48 -0.38
CA LYS A 219 11.32 -45.34 0.78
C LYS A 219 10.44 -46.60 0.81
N LYS A 220 9.15 -46.48 0.47
CA LYS A 220 8.26 -47.64 0.34
C LYS A 220 8.70 -48.58 -0.79
N ARG A 221 9.13 -48.03 -1.92
CA ARG A 221 9.59 -48.80 -3.08
C ARG A 221 10.86 -49.59 -2.78
N THR A 222 11.85 -48.99 -2.11
CA THR A 222 13.07 -49.72 -1.70
C THR A 222 12.78 -50.82 -0.68
N SER A 223 11.89 -50.59 0.30
CA SER A 223 11.49 -51.64 1.23
C SER A 223 10.81 -52.84 0.54
N GLN A 224 9.96 -52.61 -0.47
CA GLN A 224 9.33 -53.69 -1.24
C GLN A 224 10.31 -54.47 -2.12
N GLN A 225 11.32 -53.79 -2.70
CA GLN A 225 12.34 -54.49 -3.48
C GLN A 225 13.24 -55.36 -2.59
N LEU A 226 13.68 -54.85 -1.43
CA LEU A 226 14.47 -55.62 -0.46
C LEU A 226 13.75 -56.87 0.04
N THR A 227 12.46 -56.80 0.35
CA THR A 227 11.69 -57.99 0.75
C THR A 227 11.52 -58.99 -0.40
N SER A 228 11.37 -58.53 -1.64
CA SER A 228 11.31 -59.44 -2.80
C SER A 228 12.64 -60.17 -3.05
N PHE A 229 13.79 -59.50 -2.89
CA PHE A 229 15.11 -60.14 -3.01
C PHE A 229 15.36 -61.16 -1.90
N LEU A 230 15.02 -60.84 -0.65
CA LEU A 230 15.14 -61.77 0.47
C LEU A 230 14.27 -63.02 0.31
N MET A 231 13.04 -62.88 -0.20
CA MET A 231 12.15 -64.02 -0.45
C MET A 231 12.61 -64.93 -1.61
N VAL A 232 13.35 -64.40 -2.58
CA VAL A 232 13.95 -65.20 -3.66
C VAL A 232 15.20 -65.92 -3.16
N GLY A 233 16.03 -65.28 -2.32
CA GLY A 233 17.23 -65.89 -1.73
C GLY A 233 16.92 -67.11 -0.85
N CYS A 234 15.89 -67.05 -0.01
CA CYS A 234 15.47 -68.20 0.83
C CYS A 234 14.83 -69.38 0.05
N ARG A 235 14.66 -69.29 -1.28
CA ARG A 235 14.07 -70.36 -2.09
C ARG A 235 15.13 -71.25 -2.77
N TYR A 236 16.41 -70.91 -2.65
CA TYR A 236 17.52 -71.64 -3.27
C TYR A 236 18.50 -72.27 -2.27
N GLU A 237 18.17 -72.27 -0.97
CA GLU A 237 18.78 -73.11 0.08
C GLU A 237 17.80 -74.19 0.51
#